data_AF-A0AAV6CUY6-F1
#
_entry.id   AF-A0AAV6CUY6-F1
#
_cell.length_a   1.000
_cell.length_b   1.000
_cell.length_c   1.000
_cell.angle_alpha   90.00
_cell.angle_beta   90.00
_cell.angle_gamma   90.00
#
_symmetry.space_group_name_H-M   'P 1'
#
loop_
_entity.id
_entity.type
_entity.pdbx_description
1 polymer ?
#
loop_
_entity_poly.entity_id
_entity_poly.type
_entity_poly.pdbx_seq_one_letter_code
_entity_poly.pdbx_strand_id
1 'polypeptide(L)'
;MTMDIGCHLKTQGPVATREALMTFAQEAERRNVASLWVSDHVVFPRHQTGSYPGGRFPHPPDKAYLEPVAVLAAAAVCTSRAR
;
A
#
# COMPACT_ATOMS: atom_id res chain seq x y z
N MET A 1 -11.84 21.09 15.90
CA MET A 1 -10.81 20.36 15.14
C MET A 1 -11.54 19.43 14.18
N THR A 2 -11.32 19.55 12.88
CA THR A 2 -11.79 18.58 11.90
C THR A 2 -10.87 17.36 11.91
N MET A 3 -11.44 16.17 11.71
CA MET A 3 -10.70 14.90 11.66
C MET A 3 -10.36 14.57 10.21
N ASP A 4 -9.08 14.34 9.92
CA ASP A 4 -8.62 13.93 8.60
C ASP A 4 -8.48 12.39 8.54
N ILE A 5 -8.99 11.80 7.46
CA ILE A 5 -8.92 10.36 7.21
C ILE A 5 -7.96 10.13 6.03
N GLY A 6 -7.00 9.23 6.22
CA GLY A 6 -6.09 8.73 5.18
C GLY A 6 -6.40 7.29 4.77
N CYS A 7 -5.86 6.86 3.64
CA CYS A 7 -6.02 5.49 3.14
C CYS A 7 -4.68 4.86 2.72
N HIS A 8 -4.53 3.57 2.96
CA HIS A 8 -3.39 2.77 2.48
C HIS A 8 -3.64 2.26 1.06
N LEU A 9 -2.68 2.48 0.16
CA LEU A 9 -2.75 2.06 -1.23
C LEU A 9 -2.59 0.54 -1.38
N LYS A 10 -3.22 -0.02 -2.41
CA LYS A 10 -3.20 -1.46 -2.68
C LYS A 10 -1.84 -1.86 -3.30
N THR A 11 -0.86 -2.17 -2.46
CA THR A 11 0.51 -2.51 -2.90
C THR A 11 0.86 -3.99 -2.83
N GLN A 12 -0.02 -4.84 -2.30
CA GLN A 12 0.32 -6.24 -1.99
C GLN A 12 -0.69 -7.25 -2.54
N GLY A 13 -0.17 -8.42 -2.92
CA GLY A 13 -0.98 -9.56 -3.31
C GLY A 13 -1.71 -9.38 -4.65
N PRO A 14 -2.81 -10.10 -4.89
CA PRO A 14 -3.48 -10.14 -6.21
C PRO A 14 -4.02 -8.79 -6.72
N VAL A 15 -4.19 -7.81 -5.84
CA VAL A 15 -4.70 -6.47 -6.16
C VAL A 15 -3.59 -5.44 -6.37
N ALA A 16 -2.33 -5.88 -6.33
CA ALA A 16 -1.16 -5.06 -6.60
C ALA A 16 -0.97 -4.86 -8.12
N THR A 17 -2.01 -4.36 -8.79
CA THR A 17 -2.03 -4.10 -10.23
C THR A 17 -2.11 -2.60 -10.49
N ARG A 18 -1.66 -2.19 -11.68
CA ARG A 18 -1.74 -0.79 -12.12
C ARG A 18 -3.17 -0.28 -12.07
N GLU A 19 -4.12 -1.03 -12.62
CA GLU A 19 -5.52 -0.63 -12.74
C GLU A 19 -6.17 -0.44 -11.37
N ALA A 20 -5.91 -1.37 -10.44
CA ALA A 20 -6.43 -1.28 -9.08
C ALA A 20 -5.84 -0.08 -8.32
N LEU A 21 -4.53 0.16 -8.45
CA LEU A 21 -3.85 1.30 -7.83
C LEU A 21 -4.44 2.64 -8.31
N MET A 22 -4.51 2.83 -9.63
CA MET A 22 -4.98 4.09 -10.22
C MET A 22 -6.45 4.35 -9.89
N THR A 23 -7.29 3.31 -10.00
CA THR A 23 -8.72 3.41 -9.64
C THR A 23 -8.89 3.78 -8.18
N PHE A 24 -8.13 3.15 -7.27
CA PHE A 24 -8.22 3.43 -5.84
C PHE A 24 -7.80 4.86 -5.52
N ALA A 25 -6.67 5.34 -6.05
CA ALA A 25 -6.16 6.68 -5.80
C ALA A 25 -7.15 7.77 -6.28
N GLN A 26 -7.69 7.62 -7.50
CA GLN A 26 -8.67 8.56 -8.06
C GLN A 26 -9.98 8.57 -7.26
N GLU A 27 -10.49 7.40 -6.87
CA GLU A 27 -11.73 7.31 -6.09
C GLU A 27 -11.57 7.84 -4.66
N ALA A 28 -10.37 7.70 -4.07
CA ALA A 28 -10.04 8.30 -2.79
C ALA A 28 -10.02 9.83 -2.87
N GLU A 29 -9.39 10.39 -3.91
CA GLU A 29 -9.39 11.84 -4.15
C GLU A 29 -10.80 12.40 -4.42
N ARG A 30 -11.63 11.67 -5.18
CA ARG A 30 -13.04 12.05 -5.46
C ARG A 30 -13.88 12.13 -4.18
N ARG A 31 -13.51 11.37 -3.15
CA ARG A 31 -14.17 11.35 -1.83
C ARG A 31 -13.53 12.28 -0.81
N ASN A 32 -12.53 13.07 -1.21
CA ASN A 32 -11.78 13.97 -0.33
C ASN A 32 -11.07 13.24 0.83
N VAL A 33 -10.54 12.04 0.57
CA VAL A 33 -9.59 11.41 1.50
C VAL A 33 -8.35 12.31 1.59
N ALA A 34 -7.93 12.63 2.81
CA ALA A 34 -6.93 13.67 3.06
C ALA A 34 -5.52 13.25 2.64
N SER A 35 -5.21 11.95 2.67
CA SER A 35 -3.86 11.44 2.42
C SER A 35 -3.85 9.99 1.93
N LEU A 36 -2.84 9.67 1.10
CA LEU A 36 -2.58 8.33 0.56
C LEU A 36 -1.23 7.82 1.07
N TRP A 37 -1.22 6.63 1.62
CA TRP A 37 -0.03 6.07 2.26
C TRP A 37 0.33 4.73 1.66
N VAL A 38 1.63 4.43 1.64
CA VAL A 38 2.17 3.12 1.28
C VAL A 38 2.95 2.59 2.47
N SER A 39 2.95 1.26 2.62
CA SER A 39 3.88 0.59 3.52
C SER A 39 4.99 0.00 2.67
N ASP A 40 6.20 -0.03 3.21
CA ASP A 40 7.30 -0.73 2.58
C ASP A 40 7.63 -2.04 3.32
N HIS A 41 8.03 -3.04 2.54
CA HIS A 41 8.64 -4.27 3.01
C HIS A 41 9.69 -4.73 2.01
N VAL A 42 10.96 -4.50 2.34
CA VAL A 42 12.10 -4.93 1.51
C VAL A 42 12.30 -6.44 1.58
N VAL A 43 11.99 -7.07 2.71
CA VAL A 43 12.21 -8.51 2.93
C VAL A 43 11.05 -9.18 3.62
N PHE A 44 10.71 -10.38 3.13
CA PHE A 44 9.90 -11.35 3.85
C PHE A 44 10.73 -12.58 4.20
N PRO A 45 10.60 -13.12 5.42
CA PRO A 45 11.36 -14.28 5.85
C PRO A 45 10.97 -15.51 5.03
N ARG A 46 11.95 -16.10 4.33
CA ARG A 46 11.78 -17.38 3.64
C ARG A 46 11.75 -18.56 4.60
N HIS A 47 12.52 -18.50 5.67
CA HIS A 47 12.56 -19.50 6.73
C HIS A 47 12.01 -18.91 8.02
N GLN A 48 11.18 -19.68 8.72
CA GLN A 48 10.58 -19.25 9.97
C GLN A 48 11.39 -19.77 11.14
N THR A 49 11.79 -18.86 12.03
CA THR A 49 12.59 -19.17 13.22
C THR A 49 11.74 -19.33 14.48
N GLY A 50 10.43 -19.08 14.39
CA GLY A 50 9.53 -19.02 15.55
C GLY A 50 9.67 -17.73 16.38
N SER A 51 10.59 -16.84 16.03
CA SER A 51 10.88 -15.60 16.78
C SER A 51 9.92 -14.44 16.46
N TYR A 52 9.01 -14.61 15.51
CA TYR A 52 8.03 -13.58 15.18
C TYR A 52 6.99 -13.49 16.30
N PRO A 53 6.60 -12.29 16.77
CA PRO A 53 5.51 -12.15 17.73
C PRO A 53 4.24 -12.85 17.22
N GLY A 54 3.73 -13.83 17.98
CA GLY A 54 2.64 -14.71 17.52
C GLY A 54 3.11 -15.96 16.75
N GLY A 55 4.40 -16.28 16.78
CA GLY A 55 5.02 -17.50 16.26
C GLY A 55 5.38 -17.46 14.78
N ARG A 56 4.46 -17.02 13.93
CA ARG A 56 4.60 -17.11 12.47
C ARG A 56 4.40 -15.77 11.78
N PHE A 57 5.35 -15.39 10.92
CA PHE A 57 5.16 -14.25 10.02
C PHE A 57 3.97 -14.51 9.07
N PRO A 58 3.03 -13.56 8.92
CA PRO A 58 1.73 -13.82 8.30
C PRO A 58 1.72 -13.80 6.77
N HIS A 59 2.85 -13.47 6.12
CA HIS A 59 2.93 -13.38 4.66
C HIS A 59 3.92 -14.40 4.07
N PRO A 60 3.61 -14.98 2.89
CA PRO A 60 4.56 -15.85 2.20
C PRO A 60 5.75 -15.03 1.68
N PRO A 61 6.94 -15.64 1.55
CA PRO A 61 8.15 -14.92 1.14
C PRO A 61 8.07 -14.32 -0.25
N ASP A 62 7.36 -14.99 -1.16
CA ASP A 62 7.24 -14.58 -2.56
C ASP A 62 5.93 -13.80 -2.82
N LYS A 63 5.36 -13.18 -1.77
CA LYS A 63 4.16 -12.33 -1.92
C LYS A 63 4.51 -11.13 -2.80
N ALA A 64 3.78 -10.96 -3.90
CA ALA A 64 3.90 -9.79 -4.75
C ALA A 64 3.72 -8.51 -3.92
N TYR A 65 4.67 -7.59 -4.08
CA TYR A 65 4.75 -6.33 -3.35
C TYR A 65 5.30 -5.26 -4.29
N LEU A 66 4.55 -4.18 -4.50
CA LEU A 66 4.97 -3.07 -5.34
C LEU A 66 5.94 -2.16 -4.58
N GLU A 67 6.97 -1.68 -5.28
CA GLU A 67 7.94 -0.75 -4.73
C GLU A 67 7.24 0.59 -4.36
N PRO A 68 7.40 1.07 -3.11
CA PRO A 68 6.64 2.21 -2.59
C PRO A 68 6.79 3.52 -3.37
N VAL A 69 7.99 3.87 -3.82
CA VAL A 69 8.25 5.14 -4.51
C VAL A 69 7.57 5.14 -5.89
N ALA A 70 7.66 4.04 -6.61
CA ALA A 70 6.96 3.84 -7.89
C ALA A 70 5.44 3.92 -7.72
N VAL A 71 4.90 3.36 -6.63
CA VAL A 71 3.47 3.46 -6.30
C VAL A 71 3.06 4.89 -6.03
N LEU A 72 3.81 5.62 -5.19
CA LEU A 72 3.54 7.03 -4.88
C LEU A 72 3.65 7.91 -6.12
N ALA A 73 4.65 7.68 -6.96
CA ALA A 73 4.79 8.39 -8.23
C ALA A 73 3.58 8.15 -9.16
N ALA A 74 3.10 6.90 -9.28
CA ALA A 74 1.93 6.57 -10.07
C ALA A 74 0.65 7.23 -9.50
N ALA A 75 0.47 7.23 -8.18
CA ALA A 75 -0.65 7.91 -7.52
C ALA A 75 -0.60 9.44 -7.75
N ALA A 76 0.58 10.05 -7.65
CA ALA A 76 0.79 11.48 -7.89
C ALA A 76 0.49 11.88 -9.35
N VAL A 77 0.72 10.99 -10.33
CA VAL A 77 0.37 11.25 -11.73
C VAL A 77 -1.14 11.31 -11.97
N CYS A 78 -1.95 10.62 -11.17
CA CYS A 78 -3.40 10.54 -11.36
C CYS A 78 -4.26 11.26 -10.32
N THR A 79 -3.62 11.98 -9.40
CA THR A 79 -4.28 12.77 -8.35
C THR A 79 -3.68 14.18 -8.31
N SER A 80 -4.38 15.12 -7.70
CA SER A 80 -4.03 16.55 -7.70
C SER A 80 -4.05 17.21 -6.32
N ARG A 81 -4.68 16.58 -5.32
CA ARG A 81 -4.90 17.12 -3.97
C ARG A 81 -4.42 16.19 -2.87
N ALA A 82 -4.59 14.88 -3.06
CA ALA A 82 -4.18 13.90 -2.07
C ALA A 82 -2.67 14.04 -1.78
N ARG A 83 -2.28 13.99 -0.50
CA ARG A 83 -0.88 14.07 -0.05
C ARG A 83 -0.32 12.71 0.34
#